data_AF-A0A251PY56-F1
#
_entry.id   AF-A0A251PY56-F1
#
_cell.length_a   1.000
_cell.length_b   1.000
_cell.length_c   1.000
_cell.angle_alpha   90.00
_cell.angle_beta   90.00
_cell.angle_gamma   90.00
#
_symmetry.space_group_name_H-M   'P 1'
#
loop_
_entity.id
_entity.type
_entity.pdbx_description
1 polymer ?
#
loop_
_entity_poly.entity_id
_entity_poly.type
_entity_poly.pdbx_seq_one_letter_code
_entity_poly.pdbx_strand_id
1 'polypeptide(L)'
;MLNFPGLMAVKSAEVSDSESIRHEAEVLLDIKGCPFIIERFGEEITTSEEGGDHMVYNLLLEFAPGGTLGDLIEKSNGHGLPEAEVRRYTRSILEGIKHIHKFDCVHCDFTGSFVAKISDFGLAKKTKENCGQWRGIPTYLSPEALNDSEQEPPSDIWSLGCIVLEMLTGKSFSDLKPGCELEDSRNPC
;
A
#
# COMPACT_ATOMS: atom_id res chain seq x y z
N MET A 1 26.42 -6.46 15.92
CA MET A 1 25.45 -5.44 16.39
C MET A 1 24.70 -4.99 15.15
N LEU A 2 23.42 -5.33 15.04
CA LEU A 2 22.57 -4.80 13.96
C LEU A 2 22.41 -3.30 14.25
N ASN A 3 22.91 -2.45 13.36
CA ASN A 3 22.88 -1.01 13.53
C ASN A 3 21.54 -0.52 12.98
N PHE A 4 20.52 -0.48 13.81
CA PHE A 4 19.21 0.03 13.42
C PHE A 4 19.28 1.55 13.20
N PRO A 5 18.55 2.10 12.22
CA PRO A 5 18.48 3.53 12.01
C PRO A 5 17.81 4.24 13.21
N GLY A 6 18.14 5.51 13.42
CA GLY A 6 17.63 6.30 14.55
C GLY A 6 16.13 6.62 14.51
N LEU A 7 15.46 6.35 13.38
CA LEU A 7 14.01 6.52 13.21
C LEU A 7 13.46 5.34 12.38
N MET A 8 12.41 4.71 12.91
CA MET A 8 11.77 3.53 12.32
C MET A 8 10.26 3.58 12.56
N ALA A 9 9.49 2.93 11.69
CA ALA A 9 8.11 2.58 11.96
C ALA A 9 8.07 1.20 12.62
N VAL A 10 7.19 1.01 13.60
CA VAL A 10 7.00 -0.28 14.27
C VAL A 10 5.53 -0.67 14.16
N LYS A 11 5.26 -1.84 13.57
CA LYS A 11 3.92 -2.45 13.55
C LYS A 11 3.90 -3.53 14.62
N SER A 12 2.95 -3.45 15.54
CA SER A 12 2.90 -4.30 16.73
C SER A 12 1.54 -4.98 16.88
N ALA A 13 1.55 -6.22 17.35
CA ALA A 13 0.35 -6.93 17.80
C ALA A 13 0.72 -7.90 18.94
N GLU A 14 -0.26 -8.30 19.74
CA GLU A 14 -0.07 -9.46 20.62
C GLU A 14 0.35 -10.68 19.80
N VAL A 15 1.22 -11.52 20.34
CA VAL A 15 1.72 -12.69 19.63
C VAL A 15 0.58 -13.60 19.15
N SER A 16 -0.51 -13.70 19.93
CA SER A 16 -1.73 -14.44 19.56
C SER A 16 -2.39 -13.95 18.28
N ASP A 17 -2.30 -12.65 17.98
CA ASP A 17 -2.98 -11.99 16.86
C ASP A 17 -1.99 -11.50 15.79
N SER A 18 -0.75 -11.98 15.84
CA SER A 18 0.36 -11.49 15.00
C SER A 18 0.44 -12.12 13.61
N GLU A 19 -0.49 -13.00 13.22
CA GLU A 19 -0.42 -13.76 11.96
C GLU A 19 -0.24 -12.86 10.73
N SER A 20 -1.00 -11.77 10.63
CA SER A 20 -0.92 -10.85 9.49
C SER A 20 0.42 -10.08 9.44
N ILE A 21 0.94 -9.67 10.60
CA ILE A 21 2.22 -8.94 10.69
C ILE A 21 3.39 -9.89 10.39
N ARG A 22 3.31 -11.14 10.83
CA ARG A 22 4.32 -12.16 10.52
C ARG A 22 4.34 -12.50 9.03
N HIS A 23 3.17 -12.66 8.43
CA HIS A 23 3.03 -12.83 6.99
C HIS A 23 3.63 -11.65 6.21
N GLU A 24 3.35 -10.42 6.64
CA GLU A 24 3.97 -9.22 6.08
C GLU A 24 5.50 -9.25 6.19
N ALA A 25 6.04 -9.65 7.34
CA ALA A 25 7.48 -9.75 7.56
C ALA A 25 8.15 -10.75 6.60
N GLU A 26 7.50 -11.90 6.35
CA GLU A 26 7.97 -12.91 5.40
C GLU A 26 7.95 -12.39 3.95
N VAL A 27 6.85 -11.76 3.54
CA VAL A 27 6.72 -11.18 2.19
C VAL A 27 7.77 -10.10 1.95
N LEU A 28 7.97 -9.18 2.91
CA LEU A 28 8.97 -8.12 2.82
C LEU A 28 10.41 -8.66 2.79
N LEU A 29 10.66 -9.80 3.42
CA LEU A 29 11.95 -10.48 3.35
C LEU A 29 12.22 -11.04 1.94
N ASP A 30 11.21 -11.60 1.29
CA ASP A 30 11.29 -12.19 -0.05
C ASP A 30 11.50 -11.12 -1.14
N ILE A 31 10.81 -9.97 -1.04
CA ILE A 31 10.80 -8.90 -2.08
C ILE A 31 11.76 -7.74 -1.79
N LYS A 32 12.75 -7.94 -0.92
CA LYS A 32 13.70 -6.90 -0.52
C LYS A 32 14.53 -6.36 -1.70
N GLY A 33 15.05 -5.14 -1.53
CA GLY A 33 16.00 -4.53 -2.47
C GLY A 33 15.34 -3.69 -3.57
N CYS A 34 14.04 -3.40 -3.44
CA CYS A 34 13.36 -2.41 -4.26
C CYS A 34 13.29 -1.06 -3.53
N PRO A 35 13.79 0.05 -4.11
CA PRO A 35 13.71 1.36 -3.46
C PRO A 35 12.29 1.93 -3.39
N PHE A 36 11.31 1.29 -4.04
CA PHE A 36 9.89 1.67 -4.06
C PHE A 36 9.02 0.78 -3.17
N ILE A 37 9.64 0.00 -2.29
CA ILE A 37 8.97 -0.81 -1.27
C ILE A 37 9.59 -0.42 0.08
N ILE A 38 8.77 -0.36 1.13
CA ILE A 38 9.24 -0.11 2.50
C ILE A 38 10.22 -1.20 2.92
N GLU A 39 11.40 -0.80 3.39
CA GLU A 39 12.41 -1.75 3.86
C GLU A 39 12.04 -2.34 5.22
N ARG A 40 12.18 -3.66 5.36
CA ARG A 40 12.10 -4.37 6.64
C ARG A 40 13.47 -4.45 7.27
N PHE A 41 13.60 -3.95 8.50
CA PHE A 41 14.85 -3.99 9.26
C PHE A 41 14.97 -5.22 10.15
N GLY A 42 13.86 -5.76 10.66
CA GLY A 42 13.89 -6.91 11.56
C GLY A 42 12.57 -7.14 12.28
N GLU A 43 12.59 -8.09 13.20
CA GLU A 43 11.46 -8.47 14.06
C GLU A 43 11.95 -8.60 15.51
N GLU A 44 11.11 -8.23 16.46
CA GLU A 44 11.38 -8.36 17.89
C GLU A 44 10.13 -8.83 18.64
N ILE A 45 10.30 -9.61 19.70
CA ILE A 45 9.22 -9.91 20.65
C ILE A 45 9.56 -9.26 21.98
N THR A 46 8.67 -8.41 22.47
CA THR A 46 8.80 -7.68 23.73
C THR A 46 7.73 -8.11 24.71
N THR A 47 8.02 -8.10 26.01
CA THR A 47 7.03 -8.36 27.05
C THR A 47 6.39 -7.04 27.50
N SER A 48 5.07 -7.00 27.64
CA SER A 48 4.38 -5.83 28.19
C SER A 48 4.74 -5.65 29.68
N GLU A 49 5.07 -4.43 30.09
CA GLU A 49 5.42 -4.12 31.49
C GLU A 49 4.18 -4.07 32.41
N GLU A 50 2.96 -4.08 31.86
CA GLU A 50 1.71 -4.01 32.61
C GLU A 50 1.17 -5.42 32.94
N GLY A 51 1.69 -6.03 34.00
CA GLY A 51 0.94 -6.94 34.88
C GLY A 51 0.44 -8.30 34.33
N GLY A 52 0.78 -8.67 33.10
CA GLY A 52 0.51 -9.99 32.52
C GLY A 52 1.62 -10.43 31.59
N ASP A 53 1.77 -11.74 31.39
CA ASP A 53 2.78 -12.35 30.51
C ASP A 53 2.43 -12.18 29.02
N HIS A 54 2.00 -10.96 28.65
CA HIS A 54 1.57 -10.61 27.30
C HIS A 54 2.80 -10.29 26.46
N MET A 55 3.08 -11.18 25.50
CA MET A 55 4.14 -11.02 24.53
C MET A 55 3.60 -10.26 23.32
N VAL A 56 4.31 -9.22 22.90
CA VAL A 56 4.00 -8.38 21.74
C VAL A 56 5.02 -8.66 20.66
N TYR A 57 4.56 -9.00 19.47
CA TYR A 57 5.38 -9.13 18.27
C TYR A 57 5.48 -7.77 17.56
N ASN A 58 6.70 -7.38 17.22
CA ASN A 58 7.02 -6.10 16.60
C ASN A 58 7.76 -6.32 15.28
N LEU A 59 7.26 -5.71 14.21
CA LEU A 59 7.92 -5.63 12.92
C LEU A 59 8.54 -4.25 12.73
N LEU A 60 9.86 -4.22 12.52
CA LEU A 60 10.65 -2.99 12.37
C LEU A 60 10.79 -2.63 10.89
N LEU A 61 10.31 -1.45 10.53
CA LEU A 61 10.16 -0.99 9.15
C LEU A 61 10.81 0.38 8.92
N GLU A 62 11.13 0.67 7.66
CA GLU A 62 11.49 1.99 7.19
C GLU A 62 10.37 2.99 7.54
N PHE A 63 10.75 4.11 8.16
CA PHE A 63 9.83 5.21 8.37
C PHE A 63 9.75 6.10 7.12
N ALA A 64 8.56 6.28 6.57
CA ALA A 64 8.29 7.21 5.48
C ALA A 64 7.78 8.56 6.02
N PRO A 65 8.64 9.60 6.16
CA PRO A 65 8.27 10.86 6.82
C PRO A 65 7.28 11.72 6.02
N GLY A 66 7.07 11.42 4.74
CA GLY A 66 6.22 12.21 3.85
C GLY A 66 4.71 11.96 3.99
N GLY A 67 4.30 11.05 4.88
CA GLY A 67 2.90 10.64 5.04
C GLY A 67 2.39 9.73 3.92
N THR A 68 1.07 9.61 3.82
CA THR A 68 0.41 8.77 2.81
C THR A 68 0.03 9.58 1.57
N LEU A 69 -0.34 8.87 0.50
CA LEU A 69 -0.83 9.50 -0.72
C LEU A 69 -2.22 10.09 -0.49
N GLY A 70 -3.02 9.44 0.36
CA GLY A 70 -4.28 9.96 0.85
C GLY A 70 -4.11 11.32 1.53
N ASP A 71 -3.09 11.48 2.38
CA ASP A 71 -2.80 12.77 3.04
C ASP A 71 -2.49 13.87 2.02
N LEU A 72 -1.78 13.53 0.93
CA LEU A 72 -1.46 14.47 -0.15
C LEU A 72 -2.71 14.83 -0.97
N ILE A 73 -3.54 13.85 -1.28
CA ILE A 73 -4.82 14.04 -1.99
C ILE A 73 -5.76 14.91 -1.14
N GLU A 74 -5.89 14.63 0.15
CA GLU A 74 -6.73 15.42 1.07
C GLU A 74 -6.25 16.87 1.14
N LYS A 75 -4.94 17.10 1.24
CA LYS A 75 -4.35 18.45 1.21
C LYS A 75 -4.61 19.23 -0.08
N SER A 76 -4.94 18.55 -1.18
CA SER A 76 -5.36 19.21 -2.43
C SER A 76 -6.74 19.85 -2.34
N ASN A 77 -7.52 19.58 -1.28
CA ASN A 77 -8.88 20.10 -1.07
C ASN A 77 -9.81 19.86 -2.28
N GLY A 78 -9.72 18.68 -2.91
CA GLY A 78 -10.56 18.33 -4.06
C GLY A 78 -10.12 18.93 -5.40
N HIS A 79 -8.95 19.56 -5.47
CA HIS A 79 -8.37 20.07 -6.71
C HIS A 79 -7.48 19.04 -7.43
N GLY A 80 -7.10 17.97 -6.75
CA GLY A 80 -6.14 17.00 -7.26
C GLY A 80 -4.71 17.54 -7.27
N LEU A 81 -3.80 16.68 -7.67
CA LEU A 81 -2.37 16.93 -7.75
C LEU A 81 -2.00 17.36 -9.16
N PRO A 82 -0.94 18.19 -9.34
CA PRO A 82 -0.41 18.50 -10.65
C PRO A 82 -0.04 17.23 -11.43
N GLU A 83 -0.38 17.16 -12.72
CA GLU A 83 -0.13 15.98 -13.58
C GLU A 83 1.33 15.50 -13.54
N ALA A 84 2.27 16.44 -13.43
CA ALA A 84 3.69 16.13 -13.30
C ALA A 84 4.03 15.35 -12.02
N GLU A 85 3.33 15.61 -10.92
CA GLU A 85 3.46 14.88 -9.66
C GLU A 85 2.76 13.52 -9.75
N VAL A 86 1.53 13.49 -10.26
CA VAL A 86 0.79 12.23 -10.54
C VAL A 86 1.68 11.26 -11.32
N ARG A 87 2.28 11.73 -12.43
CA ARG A 87 3.18 10.93 -13.27
C ARG A 87 4.39 10.37 -12.51
N ARG A 88 4.96 11.15 -11.58
CA ARG A 88 6.11 10.73 -10.75
C ARG A 88 5.70 9.66 -9.74
N TYR A 89 4.55 9.84 -9.07
CA TYR A 89 4.01 8.86 -8.14
C TYR A 89 3.64 7.56 -8.85
N THR A 90 2.87 7.64 -9.94
CA THR A 90 2.49 6.46 -10.74
C THR A 90 3.71 5.68 -11.21
N ARG A 91 4.77 6.36 -11.66
CA ARG A 91 6.01 5.67 -12.06
C ARG A 91 6.65 4.90 -10.90
N SER A 92 6.76 5.53 -9.74
CA SER A 92 7.36 4.92 -8.55
C SER A 92 6.56 3.67 -8.12
N ILE A 93 5.22 3.78 -8.10
CA ILE A 93 4.33 2.66 -7.77
C ILE A 93 4.46 1.54 -8.81
N LEU A 94 4.46 1.86 -10.12
CA LEU A 94 4.64 0.87 -11.18
C LEU A 94 5.98 0.13 -11.10
N GLU A 95 7.06 0.82 -10.74
CA GLU A 95 8.37 0.19 -10.54
C GLU A 95 8.37 -0.75 -9.32
N GLY A 96 7.65 -0.38 -8.25
CA GLY A 96 7.38 -1.25 -7.10
C GLY A 96 6.54 -2.49 -7.46
N ILE A 97 5.39 -2.29 -8.12
CA ILE A 97 4.49 -3.37 -8.58
C ILE A 97 5.24 -4.35 -9.48
N LYS A 98 6.00 -3.83 -10.47
CA LYS A 98 6.84 -4.65 -11.35
C LYS A 98 7.85 -5.50 -10.58
N HIS A 99 8.37 -4.99 -9.47
CA HIS A 99 9.25 -5.76 -8.60
C HIS A 99 8.48 -6.87 -7.89
N ILE A 100 7.36 -6.56 -7.26
CA ILE A 100 6.52 -7.52 -6.52
C ILE A 100 6.05 -8.67 -7.43
N HIS A 101 5.55 -8.35 -8.63
CA HIS A 101 5.07 -9.34 -9.60
C HIS A 101 6.15 -10.30 -10.10
N LYS A 102 7.44 -9.92 -10.04
CA LYS A 102 8.54 -10.85 -10.37
C LYS A 102 8.73 -11.96 -9.35
N PHE A 103 8.21 -11.78 -8.14
CA PHE A 103 8.26 -12.76 -7.06
C PHE A 103 6.93 -13.53 -6.92
N ASP A 104 6.07 -13.51 -7.94
CA ASP A 104 4.75 -14.17 -7.95
C ASP A 104 3.86 -13.75 -6.77
N CYS A 105 3.96 -12.48 -6.35
CA CYS A 105 3.15 -11.87 -5.30
C CYS A 105 2.20 -10.81 -5.87
N VAL A 106 1.05 -10.61 -5.21
CA VAL A 106 0.06 -9.55 -5.49
C VAL A 106 -0.06 -8.67 -4.24
N HIS A 107 -0.04 -7.35 -4.41
CA HIS A 107 0.14 -6.39 -3.31
C HIS A 107 -1.11 -6.17 -2.45
N CYS A 108 -2.25 -5.93 -3.11
CA CYS A 108 -3.57 -5.75 -2.50
C CYS A 108 -3.85 -4.42 -1.72
N ASP A 109 -2.87 -3.60 -1.32
CA ASP A 109 -3.16 -2.32 -0.61
C ASP A 109 -2.09 -1.22 -0.79
N PHE A 110 -2.37 0.04 -1.15
CA PHE A 110 -1.29 1.01 -1.49
C PHE A 110 -1.28 2.27 -0.63
N THR A 111 -0.08 2.76 -0.27
CA THR A 111 0.14 4.10 0.34
C THR A 111 1.42 4.76 -0.23
N GLY A 112 1.65 6.08 -0.10
CA GLY A 112 2.96 6.68 -0.47
C GLY A 112 3.11 8.23 -0.57
N SER A 113 4.33 8.74 -0.36
CA SER A 113 4.75 10.17 -0.41
C SER A 113 5.72 10.51 -1.56
N PHE A 114 6.47 11.64 -1.52
CA PHE A 114 7.31 12.26 -2.59
C PHE A 114 8.18 11.31 -3.46
N VAL A 115 8.52 10.11 -2.98
CA VAL A 115 8.76 8.91 -3.80
C VAL A 115 7.81 7.85 -3.24
N ALA A 116 6.81 7.45 -4.01
CA ALA A 116 5.78 6.56 -3.48
C ALA A 116 6.42 5.19 -3.23
N LYS A 117 6.37 4.76 -1.97
CA LYS A 117 6.84 3.45 -1.52
C LYS A 117 5.65 2.62 -1.09
N ILE A 118 5.58 1.41 -1.59
CA ILE A 118 4.54 0.45 -1.28
C ILE A 118 4.80 -0.14 0.11
N SER A 119 3.76 -0.20 0.95
CA SER A 119 3.79 -0.78 2.30
C SER A 119 2.50 -1.55 2.57
N ASP A 120 2.42 -2.22 3.72
CA ASP A 120 1.28 -2.99 4.19
C ASP A 120 1.00 -4.26 3.36
N PHE A 121 1.89 -5.24 3.54
CA PHE A 121 1.77 -6.55 2.89
C PHE A 121 0.98 -7.56 3.72
N GLY A 122 0.27 -7.12 4.78
CA GLY A 122 -0.47 -8.02 5.68
C GLY A 122 -1.57 -8.80 4.96
N LEU A 123 -2.03 -8.32 3.80
CA LEU A 123 -3.03 -8.95 2.95
C LEU A 123 -2.47 -9.54 1.66
N ALA A 124 -1.16 -9.39 1.39
CA ALA A 124 -0.52 -9.88 0.19
C ALA A 124 -0.70 -11.40 0.06
N LYS A 125 -0.70 -11.91 -1.17
CA LYS A 125 -0.80 -13.35 -1.43
C LYS A 125 0.06 -13.76 -2.61
N LYS A 126 0.42 -15.04 -2.67
CA LYS A 126 1.09 -15.59 -3.85
C LYS A 126 0.06 -15.87 -4.94
N THR A 127 0.44 -15.65 -6.20
CA THR A 127 -0.45 -15.79 -7.38
C THR A 127 -1.13 -17.16 -7.50
N LYS A 128 -0.62 -18.20 -6.84
CA LYS A 128 -1.18 -19.57 -6.88
C LYS A 128 -1.98 -19.95 -5.64
N GLU A 129 -2.18 -19.02 -4.70
CA GLU A 129 -3.01 -19.26 -3.51
C GLU A 129 -4.48 -18.94 -3.82
N ASN A 130 -5.26 -19.99 -4.04
CA ASN A 130 -6.72 -19.91 -4.10
C ASN A 130 -7.29 -19.90 -2.68
N CYS A 131 -7.44 -18.71 -2.11
CA CYS A 131 -8.06 -18.55 -0.79
C CYS A 131 -9.60 -18.51 -0.83
N GLY A 132 -10.22 -18.49 -2.03
CA GLY A 132 -11.68 -18.44 -2.19
C GLY A 132 -12.36 -17.18 -1.63
N GLN A 133 -11.57 -16.17 -1.25
CA GLN A 133 -12.03 -14.93 -0.64
C GLN A 133 -11.13 -13.77 -1.10
N TRP A 134 -11.75 -12.66 -1.50
CA TRP A 134 -11.07 -11.42 -1.88
C TRP A 134 -10.44 -10.73 -0.65
N ARG A 135 -9.32 -10.02 -0.86
CA ARG A 135 -8.60 -9.25 0.17
C ARG A 135 -8.40 -7.80 -0.27
N GLY A 136 -8.39 -6.86 0.67
CA GLY A 136 -8.15 -5.43 0.40
C GLY A 136 -9.40 -4.57 0.56
N ILE A 137 -9.27 -3.30 0.19
CA ILE A 137 -10.32 -2.29 0.38
C ILE A 137 -11.34 -2.39 -0.76
N PRO A 138 -12.65 -2.61 -0.49
CA PRO A 138 -13.66 -2.90 -1.52
C PRO A 138 -13.75 -1.90 -2.66
N THR A 139 -13.45 -0.62 -2.39
CA THR A 139 -13.56 0.48 -3.36
C THR A 139 -12.47 0.44 -4.43
N TYR A 140 -11.38 -0.28 -4.21
CA TYR A 140 -10.26 -0.45 -5.15
C TYR A 140 -10.25 -1.82 -5.80
N LEU A 141 -11.20 -2.70 -5.48
CA LEU A 141 -11.22 -4.04 -6.05
C LEU A 141 -11.57 -4.00 -7.54
N SER A 142 -10.86 -4.81 -8.31
CA SER A 142 -11.16 -5.01 -9.71
C SER A 142 -12.48 -5.78 -9.90
N PRO A 143 -13.14 -5.66 -11.06
CA PRO A 143 -14.40 -6.35 -11.32
C PRO A 143 -14.31 -7.87 -11.14
N GLU A 144 -13.20 -8.50 -11.57
CA GLU A 144 -12.95 -9.93 -11.38
C GLU A 144 -12.75 -10.31 -9.91
N ALA A 145 -12.14 -9.43 -9.10
CA ALA A 145 -12.00 -9.65 -7.68
C ALA A 145 -13.34 -9.58 -6.94
N LEU A 146 -14.23 -8.68 -7.37
CA LEU A 146 -15.57 -8.55 -6.78
C LEU A 146 -16.50 -9.70 -7.17
N ASN A 147 -16.46 -10.12 -8.44
CA ASN A 147 -17.41 -11.10 -8.96
C ASN A 147 -16.95 -12.53 -8.72
N ASP A 148 -15.66 -12.79 -8.94
CA ASP A 148 -15.11 -14.15 -9.01
C ASP A 148 -14.13 -14.44 -7.86
N SER A 149 -13.87 -13.45 -6.99
CA SER A 149 -12.83 -13.53 -5.94
C SER A 149 -11.43 -13.85 -6.50
N GLU A 150 -11.23 -13.56 -7.78
CA GLU A 150 -9.95 -13.72 -8.46
C GLU A 150 -9.13 -12.43 -8.30
N GLN A 151 -7.95 -12.54 -7.71
CA GLN A 151 -7.02 -11.42 -7.59
C GLN A 151 -5.67 -11.87 -8.11
N GLU A 152 -5.33 -11.32 -9.26
CA GLU A 152 -4.18 -11.66 -10.08
C GLU A 152 -3.34 -10.39 -10.32
N PRO A 153 -2.14 -10.46 -10.90
CA PRO A 153 -1.33 -9.28 -11.21
C PRO A 153 -2.08 -8.12 -11.91
N PRO A 154 -3.05 -8.35 -12.83
CA PRO A 154 -3.85 -7.27 -13.42
C PRO A 154 -4.73 -6.50 -12.41
N SER A 155 -5.13 -7.14 -11.30
CA SER A 155 -5.96 -6.51 -10.27
C SER A 155 -5.21 -5.37 -9.55
N ASP A 156 -3.89 -5.50 -9.37
CA ASP A 156 -3.05 -4.39 -8.84
C ASP A 156 -3.03 -3.19 -9.80
N ILE A 157 -3.09 -3.43 -11.11
CA ILE A 157 -3.12 -2.36 -12.13
C ILE A 157 -4.47 -1.63 -12.10
N TRP A 158 -5.56 -2.34 -11.83
CA TRP A 158 -6.87 -1.72 -11.61
C TRP A 158 -6.84 -0.79 -10.40
N SER A 159 -6.38 -1.29 -9.25
CA SER A 159 -6.25 -0.49 -8.01
C SER A 159 -5.39 0.75 -8.23
N LEU A 160 -4.27 0.62 -8.96
CA LEU A 160 -3.46 1.77 -9.35
C LEU A 160 -4.23 2.76 -10.21
N GLY A 161 -5.07 2.30 -11.14
CA GLY A 161 -5.93 3.15 -11.95
C GLY A 161 -6.87 4.01 -11.10
N CYS A 162 -7.51 3.40 -10.10
CA CYS A 162 -8.33 4.11 -9.11
C CYS A 162 -7.51 5.19 -8.38
N ILE A 163 -6.33 4.85 -7.87
CA ILE A 163 -5.44 5.80 -7.17
C ILE A 163 -5.00 6.95 -8.08
N VAL A 164 -4.71 6.68 -9.36
CA VAL A 164 -4.38 7.73 -10.34
C VAL A 164 -5.55 8.68 -10.54
N LEU A 165 -6.79 8.18 -10.59
CA LEU A 165 -7.97 9.02 -10.67
C LEU A 165 -8.15 9.87 -9.41
N GLU A 166 -7.95 9.31 -8.23
CA GLU A 166 -8.02 10.08 -6.98
C GLU A 166 -6.94 11.17 -6.93
N MET A 167 -5.70 10.83 -7.32
CA MET A 167 -4.63 11.82 -7.44
C MET A 167 -4.97 12.95 -8.40
N LEU A 168 -5.58 12.65 -9.55
CA LEU A 168 -5.94 13.66 -10.56
C LEU A 168 -7.13 14.52 -10.14
N THR A 169 -8.08 13.95 -9.41
CA THR A 169 -9.36 14.60 -9.10
C THR A 169 -9.42 15.21 -7.70
N GLY A 170 -8.54 14.77 -6.79
CA GLY A 170 -8.62 15.15 -5.38
C GLY A 170 -9.81 14.55 -4.62
N LYS A 171 -10.56 13.64 -5.26
CA LYS A 171 -11.80 13.05 -4.75
C LYS A 171 -11.61 11.55 -4.59
N SER A 172 -12.27 10.96 -3.59
CA SER A 172 -12.26 9.51 -3.48
C SER A 172 -12.95 8.89 -4.69
N PHE A 173 -12.42 7.75 -5.15
CA PHE A 173 -12.97 6.97 -6.25
C PHE A 173 -14.43 6.62 -6.00
N SER A 174 -14.83 6.40 -4.74
CA SER A 174 -16.21 6.13 -4.33
C SER A 174 -17.17 7.29 -4.58
N ASP A 175 -16.65 8.52 -4.59
CA ASP A 175 -17.43 9.75 -4.78
C ASP A 175 -17.53 10.16 -6.27
N LEU A 176 -16.74 9.51 -7.14
CA LEU A 176 -16.79 9.73 -8.58
C LEU A 176 -18.05 9.09 -9.16
N LYS A 177 -19.09 9.90 -9.36
CA LYS A 177 -20.30 9.46 -10.08
C LYS A 177 -19.92 9.08 -11.52
N PRO A 178 -20.39 7.93 -12.05
CA PRO A 178 -20.20 7.60 -13.46
C PRO A 178 -20.84 8.70 -14.32
N GLY A 179 -20.03 9.35 -15.17
CA GLY A 179 -20.47 10.40 -16.10
C GLY A 179 -20.16 11.85 -15.71
N CYS A 180 -19.36 12.11 -14.67
CA CYS A 180 -18.85 13.46 -14.43
C CYS A 180 -17.72 13.77 -15.41
N GLU A 181 -18.01 14.58 -16.43
CA GLU A 181 -17.02 15.09 -17.37
C GLU A 181 -15.89 15.78 -16.58
N LEU A 182 -14.64 15.46 -16.94
CA LEU A 182 -13.48 16.22 -16.51
C LEU A 182 -13.65 17.61 -17.10
N GLU A 183 -14.16 18.57 -16.32
CA GLU A 183 -14.20 19.96 -16.76
C GLU A 183 -12.75 20.42 -17.01
N ASP A 184 -12.40 20.52 -18.29
CA ASP A 184 -11.13 21.06 -18.76
C ASP A 184 -11.07 22.53 -18.38
N SER A 185 -10.49 22.84 -17.23
CA SER A 185 -10.24 24.20 -16.74
C SER A 185 -9.10 24.89 -17.50
N ARG A 186 -9.02 24.65 -18.82
CA ARG A 186 -8.14 25.34 -19.76
C ARG A 186 -8.94 25.90 -20.91
N ASN A 187 -9.55 27.06 -20.70
CA ASN A 187 -9.77 28.05 -21.75
C ASN A 187 -9.97 29.44 -21.13
N PRO A 188 -8.95 30.31 -21.11
CA PRO A 188 -9.16 31.74 -20.97
C PRO A 188 -9.49 32.32 -22.36
N CYS A 189 -10.72 32.80 -22.52
CA CYS A 189 -11.08 33.84 -23.49
C CYS A 189 -11.33 35.13 -22.72
#